data_AF-E3ZN96-F1
#
_entry.id   AF-E3ZN96-F1
#
_cell.length_a   1.000
_cell.length_b   1.000
_cell.length_c   1.000
_cell.angle_alpha   90.00
_cell.angle_beta   90.00
_cell.angle_gamma   90.00
#
_symmetry.space_group_name_H-M   'P 1'
#
loop_
_entity.id
_entity.type
_entity.pdbx_description
1 polymer ?
#
loop_
_entity_poly.entity_id
_entity_poly.type
_entity_poly.pdbx_seq_one_letter_code
_entity_poly.pdbx_strand_id
1 'polypeptide(L)'
;MKKTGLGILGAVAAFTGYAYWSTKHLTITNYEITSAKIPEEWDGASFIQLSDLHSASFGLYNNPLLSMVNELSPDAVFLTGDMLDGDESPVVAMALVRKLAKEFPTFYVSGNHEGRSAFYEDFKADMEAHQVKVLENERY
;
A
#
# COMPACT_ATOMS: atom_id res chain seq x y z
N MET A 1 -12.61 20.80 41.13
CA MET A 1 -11.93 21.42 39.97
C MET A 1 -10.68 20.67 39.49
N LYS A 2 -9.79 20.15 40.37
CA LYS A 2 -8.58 19.41 39.93
C LYS A 2 -8.86 18.02 39.29
N LYS A 3 -9.86 17.28 39.78
CA LYS A 3 -10.20 15.93 39.27
C LYS A 3 -10.82 15.94 37.87
N THR A 4 -11.62 16.95 37.56
CA THR A 4 -12.23 17.13 36.23
C THR A 4 -11.20 17.50 35.17
N GLY A 5 -10.21 18.34 35.49
CA GLY A 5 -9.10 18.66 34.57
C GLY A 5 -8.21 17.45 34.24
N LEU A 6 -7.93 16.59 35.23
CA LEU A 6 -7.15 15.37 35.01
C LEU A 6 -7.91 14.34 34.16
N GLY A 7 -9.23 14.23 34.34
CA GLY A 7 -10.08 13.38 33.50
C GLY A 7 -10.12 13.82 32.03
N ILE A 8 -10.21 15.12 31.76
CA ILE A 8 -10.20 15.66 30.39
C ILE A 8 -8.85 15.41 29.73
N LEU A 9 -7.74 15.66 30.42
CA LEU A 9 -6.40 15.42 29.87
C LEU A 9 -6.19 13.94 29.51
N GLY A 10 -6.65 13.02 30.38
CA GLY A 10 -6.61 11.58 30.12
C GLY A 10 -7.41 11.19 28.87
N ALA A 11 -8.61 11.74 28.70
CA ALA A 11 -9.45 11.47 27.52
C ALA A 11 -8.81 11.97 26.22
N VAL A 12 -8.22 13.17 26.22
CA VAL A 12 -7.53 13.74 25.05
C VAL A 12 -6.30 12.89 24.68
N ALA A 13 -5.52 12.48 25.67
CA ALA A 13 -4.35 11.63 25.44
C ALA A 13 -4.76 10.26 24.87
N ALA A 14 -5.81 9.64 25.40
CA ALA A 14 -6.34 8.38 24.90
C ALA A 14 -6.87 8.49 23.47
N PHE A 15 -7.65 9.53 23.18
CA PHE A 15 -8.16 9.78 21.82
C PHE A 15 -7.04 10.01 20.82
N THR A 16 -6.04 10.83 21.17
CA THR A 16 -4.89 11.10 20.30
C THR A 16 -4.07 9.84 20.05
N GLY A 17 -3.84 9.04 21.10
CA GLY A 17 -3.14 7.76 20.97
C GLY A 17 -3.90 6.77 20.09
N TYR A 18 -5.21 6.67 20.26
CA TYR A 18 -6.07 5.83 19.43
C TYR A 18 -6.10 6.30 17.97
N ALA A 19 -6.26 7.60 17.72
CA ALA A 19 -6.28 8.16 16.37
C ALA A 19 -4.94 7.94 15.65
N TYR A 20 -3.82 8.13 16.35
CA TYR A 20 -2.51 7.83 15.78
C TYR A 20 -2.38 6.33 15.46
N TRP A 21 -2.76 5.45 16.39
CA TRP A 21 -2.74 4.01 16.17
C TRP A 21 -3.62 3.59 14.99
N SER A 22 -4.84 4.14 14.87
CA SER A 22 -5.77 3.77 13.80
C SER A 22 -5.26 4.13 12.41
N THR A 23 -4.44 5.17 12.26
CA THR A 23 -3.81 5.51 10.96
C THR A 23 -2.70 4.55 10.54
N LYS A 24 -2.17 3.75 11.48
CA LYS A 24 -1.06 2.81 11.25
C LYS A 24 -1.45 1.36 11.46
N HIS A 25 -2.68 1.09 11.87
CA HIS A 25 -3.18 -0.25 12.05
C HIS A 25 -3.54 -0.86 10.71
N LEU A 26 -2.74 -1.82 10.27
CA LEU A 26 -3.01 -2.57 9.06
C LEU A 26 -3.99 -3.71 9.35
N THR A 27 -4.87 -3.98 8.40
CA THR A 27 -5.84 -5.08 8.47
C THR A 27 -5.91 -5.77 7.12
N ILE A 28 -6.07 -7.09 7.14
CA ILE A 28 -6.25 -7.91 5.94
C ILE A 28 -7.74 -8.11 5.72
N THR A 29 -8.21 -7.80 4.52
CA THR A 29 -9.59 -8.07 4.11
C THR A 29 -9.56 -9.04 2.93
N ASN A 30 -10.19 -10.20 3.11
CA ASN A 30 -10.19 -11.26 2.10
C ASN A 30 -11.48 -11.21 1.28
N TYR A 31 -11.34 -11.32 -0.04
CA TYR A 31 -12.45 -11.44 -0.98
C TYR A 31 -12.29 -12.72 -1.79
N GLU A 32 -13.33 -13.55 -1.82
CA GLU A 32 -13.39 -14.71 -2.70
C GLU A 32 -14.19 -14.33 -3.95
N ILE A 33 -13.58 -14.48 -5.13
CA ILE A 33 -14.19 -14.14 -6.41
C ILE A 33 -14.43 -15.44 -7.17
N THR A 34 -15.70 -15.71 -7.50
CA THR A 34 -16.09 -16.88 -8.30
C THR A 34 -16.85 -16.45 -9.55
N SER A 35 -16.50 -17.01 -10.70
CA SER A 35 -17.18 -16.72 -11.96
C SER A 35 -16.93 -17.82 -12.98
N ALA A 36 -17.96 -18.19 -13.76
CA ALA A 36 -17.79 -19.08 -14.90
C ALA A 36 -16.91 -18.47 -16.03
N LYS A 37 -16.59 -17.17 -15.93
CA LYS A 37 -15.68 -16.47 -16.85
C LYS A 37 -14.20 -16.59 -16.44
N ILE A 38 -13.93 -17.02 -15.20
CA ILE A 38 -12.55 -17.21 -14.73
C ILE A 38 -12.13 -18.62 -15.16
N PRO A 39 -11.01 -18.77 -15.89
CA PRO A 39 -10.52 -20.08 -16.29
C PRO A 39 -10.12 -20.94 -15.09
N GLU A 40 -10.33 -22.26 -15.18
CA GLU A 40 -10.08 -23.22 -14.10
C GLU A 40 -8.61 -23.25 -13.63
N GLU A 41 -7.67 -22.89 -14.50
CA GLU A 41 -6.25 -22.73 -14.18
C GLU A 41 -5.95 -21.64 -13.13
N TRP A 42 -6.90 -20.74 -12.84
CA TRP A 42 -6.80 -19.71 -11.80
C TRP A 42 -7.46 -20.13 -10.48
N ASP A 43 -7.99 -21.36 -10.38
CA ASP A 43 -8.55 -21.85 -9.13
C ASP A 43 -7.48 -21.91 -8.04
N GLY A 44 -7.78 -21.33 -6.88
CA GLY A 44 -6.85 -21.19 -5.76
C GLY A 44 -5.77 -20.10 -5.91
N ALA A 45 -5.75 -19.35 -7.02
CA ALA A 45 -4.82 -18.23 -7.17
C ALA A 45 -5.15 -17.11 -6.17
N SER A 46 -4.11 -16.50 -5.59
CA SER A 46 -4.22 -15.48 -4.56
C SER A 46 -3.43 -14.23 -4.93
N PHE A 47 -4.08 -13.07 -4.78
CA PHE A 47 -3.48 -11.78 -5.11
C PHE A 47 -3.65 -10.81 -3.96
N ILE A 48 -2.65 -9.95 -3.77
CA ILE A 48 -2.76 -8.81 -2.87
C ILE A 48 -2.96 -7.54 -3.69
N GLN A 49 -3.96 -6.76 -3.30
CA GLN A 49 -4.16 -5.41 -3.80
C GLN A 49 -3.74 -4.40 -2.73
N LEU A 50 -2.89 -3.44 -3.10
CA LEU A 50 -2.54 -2.27 -2.28
C LEU A 50 -2.89 -1.00 -3.06
N SER A 51 -3.45 -0.01 -2.37
CA SER A 51 -3.88 1.28 -2.94
C SER A 51 -3.81 2.35 -1.88
N ASP A 52 -3.76 3.62 -2.29
CA ASP A 52 -3.96 4.80 -1.44
C ASP A 52 -3.03 4.83 -0.22
N LEU A 53 -1.80 4.33 -0.40
CA LEU A 53 -0.80 4.30 0.66
C LEU A 53 -0.18 5.68 0.91
N HIS A 54 -0.21 6.60 -0.06
CA HIS A 54 0.27 7.98 0.08
C HIS A 54 1.63 8.08 0.80
N SER A 55 2.62 7.32 0.34
CA SER A 55 3.97 7.27 0.94
C SER A 55 3.99 6.96 2.45
N ALA A 56 2.94 6.37 2.99
CA ALA A 56 2.85 6.01 4.39
C ALA A 56 3.92 4.97 4.76
N SER A 57 4.51 5.19 5.94
CA SER A 57 5.36 4.20 6.60
C SER A 57 4.58 3.50 7.72
N PHE A 58 4.55 2.18 7.69
CA PHE A 58 4.03 1.29 8.71
C PHE A 58 5.21 0.67 9.46
N GLY A 59 5.67 1.35 10.52
CA GLY A 59 6.90 0.98 11.22
C GLY A 59 8.15 1.23 10.38
N LEU A 60 9.28 0.68 10.84
CA LEU A 60 10.58 0.89 10.19
C LEU A 60 10.65 0.10 8.87
N TYR A 61 11.01 0.79 7.79
CA TYR A 61 11.16 0.23 6.43
C TYR A 61 9.93 -0.52 5.88
N ASN A 62 8.72 -0.19 6.36
CA ASN A 62 7.47 -0.89 6.04
C ASN A 62 7.47 -2.39 6.39
N ASN A 63 8.34 -2.84 7.32
CA ASN A 63 8.47 -4.24 7.68
C ASN A 63 7.15 -4.92 8.11
N PRO A 64 6.28 -4.31 8.94
CA PRO A 64 4.94 -4.83 9.22
C PRO A 64 4.11 -5.16 7.97
N LEU A 65 4.02 -4.24 7.00
CA LEU A 65 3.28 -4.45 5.77
C LEU A 65 3.88 -5.58 4.94
N LEU A 66 5.21 -5.56 4.78
CA LEU A 66 5.95 -6.59 4.03
C LEU A 66 5.82 -7.97 4.67
N SER A 67 5.88 -8.08 6.01
CA SER A 67 5.72 -9.35 6.72
C SER A 67 4.36 -9.97 6.42
N MET A 68 3.28 -9.19 6.48
CA MET A 68 1.95 -9.71 6.18
C MET A 68 1.82 -10.13 4.71
N VAL A 69 2.36 -9.35 3.77
CA VAL A 69 2.38 -9.73 2.35
C VAL A 69 3.12 -11.06 2.17
N ASN A 70 4.29 -11.20 2.81
CA ASN A 70 5.12 -12.40 2.72
C ASN A 70 4.45 -13.62 3.35
N GLU A 71 3.79 -13.45 4.50
CA GLU A 71 3.04 -14.51 5.18
C GLU A 71 1.84 -15.00 4.36
N LEU A 72 1.20 -14.11 3.59
CA LEU A 72 0.12 -14.47 2.69
C LEU A 72 0.62 -15.16 1.41
N SER A 73 1.90 -14.99 1.06
CA SER A 73 2.55 -15.62 -0.10
C SER A 73 1.72 -15.57 -1.40
N PRO A 74 1.31 -14.37 -1.87
CA PRO A 74 0.46 -14.25 -3.04
C PRO A 74 1.20 -14.63 -4.33
N ASP A 75 0.43 -14.99 -5.36
CA ASP A 75 0.95 -15.24 -6.71
C ASP A 75 1.38 -13.93 -7.40
N ALA A 76 0.75 -12.80 -7.05
CA ALA A 76 1.16 -11.47 -7.48
C ALA A 76 0.65 -10.36 -6.56
N VAL A 77 1.29 -9.19 -6.65
CA VAL A 77 0.90 -7.96 -5.97
C VAL A 77 0.45 -6.92 -7.01
N PHE A 78 -0.74 -6.36 -6.79
CA PHE A 78 -1.30 -5.28 -7.60
C PHE A 78 -1.30 -3.98 -6.80
N LEU A 79 -0.60 -2.98 -7.32
CA LEU A 79 -0.55 -1.62 -6.81
C LEU A 79 -1.52 -0.77 -7.63
N THR A 80 -2.67 -0.41 -7.06
CA THR A 80 -3.79 0.18 -7.82
C THR A 80 -3.93 1.69 -7.69
N GLY A 81 -2.82 2.39 -7.47
CA GLY A 81 -2.73 3.85 -7.48
C GLY A 81 -2.50 4.48 -6.11
N ASP A 82 -2.28 5.79 -6.11
CA ASP A 82 -2.14 6.67 -4.94
C ASP A 82 -1.06 6.16 -3.95
N MET A 83 0.07 5.72 -4.50
CA MET A 83 1.27 5.34 -3.76
C MET A 83 2.10 6.56 -3.34
N LEU A 84 1.99 7.66 -4.08
CA LEU A 84 2.64 8.95 -3.76
C LEU A 84 1.69 9.91 -3.03
N ASP A 85 2.25 10.77 -2.17
CA ASP A 85 1.49 11.86 -1.54
C ASP A 85 1.90 13.22 -2.12
N GLY A 86 1.45 13.52 -3.34
CA GLY A 86 1.73 14.78 -4.00
C GLY A 86 3.23 15.04 -4.14
N ASP A 87 3.72 16.11 -3.53
CA ASP A 87 5.13 16.54 -3.58
C ASP A 87 5.95 16.08 -2.36
N GLU A 88 5.45 15.12 -1.57
CA GLU A 88 6.28 14.45 -0.59
C GLU A 88 7.34 13.55 -1.26
N SER A 89 8.44 13.31 -0.55
CA SER A 89 9.54 12.50 -1.05
C SER A 89 9.09 11.08 -1.41
N PRO A 90 9.39 10.58 -2.63
CA PRO A 90 8.92 9.27 -3.08
C PRO A 90 9.70 8.10 -2.46
N VAL A 91 10.72 8.38 -1.63
CA VAL A 91 11.68 7.38 -1.12
C VAL A 91 10.99 6.24 -0.36
N VAL A 92 9.96 6.53 0.44
CA VAL A 92 9.24 5.50 1.21
C VAL A 92 8.46 4.59 0.28
N ALA A 93 7.74 5.16 -0.69
CA ALA A 93 6.98 4.42 -1.70
C ALA A 93 7.91 3.58 -2.58
N MET A 94 8.97 4.17 -3.14
CA MET A 94 9.99 3.47 -3.93
C MET A 94 10.59 2.29 -3.16
N ALA A 95 11.02 2.51 -1.92
CA ALA A 95 11.62 1.44 -1.11
C ALA A 95 10.65 0.29 -0.83
N LEU A 96 9.36 0.58 -0.62
CA LEU A 96 8.32 -0.45 -0.47
C LEU A 96 8.16 -1.24 -1.78
N VAL A 97 7.95 -0.54 -2.89
CA VAL A 97 7.69 -1.17 -4.19
C VAL A 97 8.86 -2.05 -4.64
N ARG A 98 10.10 -1.58 -4.49
CA ARG A 98 11.30 -2.38 -4.81
C ARG A 98 11.38 -3.68 -4.02
N LYS A 99 10.98 -3.67 -2.75
CA LYS A 99 10.99 -4.87 -1.91
C LYS A 99 9.89 -5.85 -2.34
N LEU A 100 8.69 -5.35 -2.63
CA LEU A 100 7.60 -6.17 -3.17
C LEU A 100 8.01 -6.82 -4.50
N ALA A 101 8.53 -6.03 -5.44
CA ALA A 101 8.93 -6.48 -6.76
C ALA A 101 10.09 -7.51 -6.75
N LYS A 102 10.91 -7.49 -5.70
CA LYS A 102 11.98 -8.47 -5.51
C LYS A 102 11.44 -9.85 -5.13
N GLU A 103 10.28 -9.91 -4.46
CA GLU A 103 9.73 -11.14 -3.91
C GLU A 103 8.55 -11.68 -4.73
N PHE A 104 7.76 -10.80 -5.37
CA PHE A 104 6.55 -11.15 -6.09
C PHE A 104 6.45 -10.42 -7.43
N PRO A 105 5.84 -11.06 -8.46
CA PRO A 105 5.37 -10.35 -9.64
C PRO A 105 4.50 -9.16 -9.22
N THR A 106 4.91 -7.95 -9.61
CA THR A 106 4.26 -6.72 -9.16
C THR A 106 3.76 -5.92 -10.37
N PHE A 107 2.49 -5.52 -10.31
CA PHE A 107 1.82 -4.75 -11.35
C PHE A 107 1.35 -3.43 -10.77
N TYR A 108 1.41 -2.36 -11.57
CA TYR A 108 1.08 -1.02 -11.13
C TYR A 108 0.17 -0.29 -12.13
N VAL A 109 -0.80 0.46 -11.60
CA VAL A 109 -1.54 1.51 -12.32
C VAL A 109 -1.50 2.82 -11.53
N SER A 110 -1.45 3.95 -12.22
CA SER A 110 -1.44 5.29 -11.59
C SER A 110 -2.80 5.69 -11.03
N GLY A 111 -2.80 6.37 -9.88
CA GLY A 111 -3.97 7.05 -9.32
C GLY A 111 -3.99 8.54 -9.64
N ASN A 112 -4.87 9.28 -8.96
CA ASN A 112 -5.04 10.72 -9.16
C ASN A 112 -4.03 11.57 -8.36
N HIS A 113 -3.37 11.01 -7.34
CA HIS A 113 -2.27 11.69 -6.67
C HIS A 113 -1.00 11.67 -7.52
N GLU A 114 -0.76 10.61 -8.28
CA GLU A 114 0.40 10.56 -9.19
C GLU A 114 0.36 11.60 -10.29
N GLY A 115 -0.80 11.83 -10.92
CA GLY A 115 -0.94 12.87 -11.94
C GLY A 115 -0.68 14.30 -11.45
N ARG A 116 -0.56 14.50 -10.14
CA ARG A 116 -0.25 15.79 -9.50
C ARG A 116 1.15 15.87 -8.90
N SER A 117 1.88 14.76 -8.85
CA SER A 117 3.18 14.68 -8.20
C SER A 117 4.31 15.10 -9.15
N ALA A 118 5.21 15.98 -8.68
CA ALA A 118 6.44 16.27 -9.41
C ALA A 118 7.39 15.04 -9.54
N PHE A 119 7.17 13.98 -8.76
CA PHE A 119 8.04 12.80 -8.70
C PHE A 119 7.52 11.61 -9.50
N TYR A 120 6.37 11.73 -10.18
CA TYR A 120 5.76 10.58 -10.84
C TYR A 120 6.66 9.93 -11.89
N GLU A 121 7.33 10.72 -12.74
CA GLU A 121 8.22 10.19 -13.77
C GLU A 121 9.41 9.44 -13.17
N ASP A 122 10.02 9.97 -12.11
CA ASP A 122 11.11 9.31 -11.39
C ASP A 122 10.62 8.03 -10.70
N PHE A 123 9.42 8.06 -10.12
CA PHE A 123 8.78 6.91 -9.48
C PHE A 123 8.49 5.80 -10.48
N LYS A 124 7.92 6.14 -11.64
CA LYS A 124 7.66 5.21 -12.74
C LYS A 124 8.96 4.60 -13.27
N ALA A 125 9.96 5.42 -13.57
CA ALA A 125 11.25 4.94 -14.06
C ALA A 125 11.92 3.98 -13.04
N ASP A 126 11.81 4.29 -11.75
CA ASP A 126 12.32 3.40 -10.69
C ASP A 126 11.57 2.08 -10.62
N MET A 127 10.25 2.08 -10.75
CA MET A 127 9.43 0.88 -10.80
C MET A 127 9.81 -0.02 -11.98
N GLU A 128 9.91 0.55 -13.18
CA GLU A 128 10.31 -0.18 -14.40
C GLU A 128 11.73 -0.76 -14.26
N ALA A 129 12.67 0.01 -13.70
CA ALA A 129 14.04 -0.47 -13.44
C ALA A 129 14.09 -1.67 -12.46
N HIS A 130 13.06 -1.82 -11.62
CA HIS A 130 12.93 -2.94 -10.68
C HIS A 130 11.88 -3.97 -11.12
N GLN A 131 11.61 -4.07 -12.43
CA GLN A 131 10.77 -5.10 -13.04
C GLN A 131 9.28 -5.07 -12.61
N VAL A 132 8.81 -3.94 -12.08
CA VAL A 132 7.38 -3.72 -11.90
C VAL A 132 6.74 -3.50 -13.27
N LYS A 133 5.66 -4.21 -13.55
CA LYS A 133 4.90 -4.00 -14.78
C LYS A 133 3.92 -2.83 -14.60
N VAL A 134 4.29 -1.67 -15.14
CA VAL A 134 3.41 -0.50 -15.23
C VAL A 134 2.39 -0.73 -16.36
N LEU A 135 1.09 -0.60 -16.07
CA LEU A 135 -0.01 -0.86 -17.01
C LEU A 135 -0.64 0.47 -17.45
N GLU A 136 -0.11 1.08 -18.51
CA GLU A 136 -0.58 2.39 -18.99
C GLU A 136 -1.51 2.28 -20.19
N ASN A 137 -2.68 1.64 -20.03
CA ASN A 137 -3.68 1.50 -21.11
C ASN A 137 -3.08 1.12 -22.48
N GLU A 138 -1.97 0.39 -22.45
CA GLU A 138 -1.28 -0.08 -23.63
C GLU A 138 -2.09 -1.26 -24.13
N ARG A 139 -2.62 -1.14 -25.34
CA ARG A 139 -3.28 -2.27 -26.01
C ARG A 139 -2.20 -3.33 -26.25
N TYR A 140 -2.24 -4.41 -25.47
CA TYR A 140 -1.59 -5.67 -25.82
C TYR A 140 -2.40 -6.39 -26.89
#